data_AF-A0A7N2RBC6-F1
#
_entry.id   AF-A0A7N2RBC6-F1
#
_cell.length_a   1.000
_cell.length_b   1.000
_cell.length_c   1.000
_cell.angle_alpha   90.00
_cell.angle_beta   90.00
_cell.angle_gamma   90.00
#
_symmetry.space_group_name_H-M   'P 1'
#
loop_
_entity.id
_entity.type
_entity.pdbx_description
1 polymer ?
#
loop_
_entity_poly.entity_id
_entity_poly.type
_entity_poly.pdbx_seq_one_letter_code
_entity_poly.pdbx_strand_id
1 'polypeptide(L)'
;MFSSSSSSLSGSTPTPTTTTTSTSMTETVNGSHLFNISGYPLLKGIGIGNSVASDTFTAGGYSWAIYFYPDGNNVQDNATYVSLFIGLASEGTDVRALFELKLLDQSGKERHKVYFDTQFDRGPYTFRKRGQMW
;
A
#
# COMPACT_ATOMS: atom_id res chain seq x y z
N MET A 1 -7.52 79.73 39.06
CA MET A 1 -7.19 78.32 39.37
C MET A 1 -8.03 77.45 38.45
N PHE A 2 -7.37 76.56 37.71
CA PHE A 2 -7.90 75.83 36.56
C PHE A 2 -8.74 74.63 37.00
N SER A 3 -9.91 74.40 36.39
CA SER A 3 -10.67 73.15 36.54
C SER A 3 -10.40 72.26 35.33
N SER A 4 -9.87 71.07 35.57
CA SER A 4 -9.56 70.08 34.54
C SER A 4 -10.65 69.02 34.50
N SER A 5 -11.33 68.90 33.36
CA SER A 5 -12.27 67.81 33.08
C SER A 5 -11.50 66.52 32.81
N SER A 6 -11.84 65.43 33.50
CA SER A 6 -11.32 64.09 33.23
C SER A 6 -12.20 63.41 32.19
N SER A 7 -11.64 63.10 31.02
CA SER A 7 -12.27 62.22 30.03
C SER A 7 -11.90 60.76 30.34
N SER A 8 -12.91 59.90 30.35
CA SER A 8 -12.75 58.46 30.45
C SER A 8 -13.02 57.79 29.10
N LEU A 9 -12.38 56.62 28.93
CA LEU A 9 -12.59 55.57 27.92
C LEU A 9 -11.80 55.68 26.60
N SER A 10 -10.85 54.76 26.42
CA SER A 10 -11.00 53.67 25.45
C SER A 10 -9.91 52.61 25.72
N GLY A 11 -10.20 51.68 26.62
CA GLY A 11 -9.48 50.42 26.66
C GLY A 11 -10.15 49.49 25.67
N SER A 12 -9.52 49.26 24.51
CA SER A 12 -9.96 48.22 23.58
C SER A 12 -9.72 46.87 24.25
N THR A 13 -10.77 46.24 24.78
CA THR A 13 -10.72 44.87 25.28
C THR A 13 -10.38 43.94 24.11
N PRO A 14 -9.31 43.13 24.16
CA PRO A 14 -9.08 42.14 23.13
C PRO A 14 -10.22 41.11 23.19
N THR A 15 -10.94 40.96 22.07
CA THR A 15 -11.93 39.90 21.90
C THR A 15 -11.27 38.54 22.15
N PRO A 16 -11.83 37.65 23.00
CA PRO A 16 -11.28 36.32 23.18
C PRO A 16 -11.41 35.55 21.86
N THR A 17 -10.28 35.27 21.22
CA THR A 17 -10.23 34.42 20.04
C THR A 17 -10.55 32.99 20.49
N THR A 18 -11.67 32.44 20.04
CA THR A 18 -12.00 31.04 20.28
C THR A 18 -11.12 30.17 19.39
N THR A 19 -10.02 29.68 19.94
CA THR A 19 -9.13 28.73 19.25
C THR A 19 -9.79 27.36 19.18
N THR A 20 -9.86 26.77 17.99
CA THR A 20 -10.28 25.38 17.79
C THR A 20 -9.08 24.54 17.38
N THR A 21 -9.06 23.29 17.84
CA THR A 21 -8.00 22.32 17.53
C THR A 21 -8.63 21.10 16.90
N SER A 22 -7.96 20.52 15.90
CA SER A 22 -8.33 19.23 15.31
C SER A 22 -7.09 18.35 15.13
N THR A 23 -7.30 17.05 14.96
CA THR A 23 -6.24 16.07 14.73
C THR A 23 -6.66 15.14 13.60
N SER A 24 -5.73 14.80 12.72
CA SER A 24 -5.91 13.79 11.67
C SER A 24 -5.23 12.50 12.11
N MET A 25 -5.88 11.35 11.87
CA MET A 25 -5.33 10.02 12.16
C MET A 25 -5.29 9.21 10.87
N THR A 26 -4.18 8.48 10.66
CA THR A 26 -4.03 7.54 9.55
C THR A 26 -3.77 6.16 10.14
N GLU A 27 -4.63 5.21 9.81
CA GLU A 27 -4.54 3.83 10.29
C GLU A 27 -4.34 2.86 9.12
N THR A 28 -3.64 1.77 9.38
CA THR A 28 -3.42 0.68 8.42
C THR A 28 -4.17 -0.55 8.89
N VAL A 29 -4.89 -1.20 7.98
CA VAL A 29 -5.48 -2.52 8.22
C VAL A 29 -4.56 -3.58 7.66
N ASN A 30 -4.08 -4.47 8.52
CA ASN A 30 -3.19 -5.56 8.11
C ASN A 30 -3.97 -6.75 7.58
N GLY A 31 -3.44 -7.39 6.55
CA GLY A 31 -3.92 -8.66 6.02
C GLY A 31 -2.75 -9.48 5.49
N SER A 32 -2.90 -10.80 5.45
CA SER A 32 -1.91 -11.71 4.88
C SER A 32 -2.60 -12.77 4.04
N HIS A 33 -1.92 -13.24 3.00
CA HIS A 33 -2.41 -14.29 2.12
C HIS A 33 -1.26 -15.20 1.74
N LEU A 34 -1.49 -16.51 1.85
CA LEU A 34 -0.53 -17.53 1.45
C LEU A 34 -0.98 -18.14 0.12
N PHE A 35 -0.26 -17.82 -0.95
CA PHE A 35 -0.50 -18.41 -2.26
C PHE A 35 0.39 -19.65 -2.44
N ASN A 36 -0.21 -20.84 -2.34
CA ASN A 36 0.49 -22.12 -2.51
C ASN A 36 0.39 -22.61 -3.97
N ILE A 37 1.53 -22.82 -4.61
CA ILE A 37 1.62 -23.32 -5.98
C ILE A 37 2.10 -24.77 -5.95
N SER A 38 1.18 -25.70 -6.19
CA SER A 38 1.51 -27.11 -6.40
C SER A 38 1.93 -27.36 -7.86
N GLY A 39 2.91 -28.24 -8.08
CA GLY A 39 3.29 -28.64 -9.43
C GLY A 39 4.07 -27.58 -10.22
N TYR A 40 4.80 -26.69 -9.54
CA TYR A 40 5.65 -25.64 -10.17
C TYR A 40 6.47 -26.10 -11.39
N PRO A 41 7.08 -27.30 -11.43
CA PRO A 41 7.82 -27.74 -12.62
C PRO A 41 7.00 -27.75 -13.91
N LEU A 42 5.67 -27.93 -13.84
CA LEU A 42 4.76 -27.91 -14.98
C LEU A 42 4.37 -26.49 -15.41
N LEU A 43 4.53 -25.50 -14.51
CA LEU A 43 4.27 -24.09 -14.80
C LEU A 43 5.48 -23.39 -15.41
N LYS A 44 6.68 -23.95 -15.27
CA LYS A 44 7.86 -23.40 -15.92
C LYS A 44 7.79 -23.65 -17.42
N GLY A 45 8.04 -22.63 -18.24
CA GLY A 45 7.97 -22.74 -19.70
C GLY A 45 6.59 -22.43 -20.28
N ILE A 46 5.62 -21.96 -19.49
CA ILE A 46 4.35 -21.45 -20.02
C ILE A 46 4.53 -20.16 -20.84
N GLY A 47 5.69 -19.51 -20.75
CA GLY A 47 6.07 -18.37 -21.57
C GLY A 47 6.11 -17.05 -20.80
N ILE A 48 6.94 -16.13 -21.27
CA ILE A 48 7.13 -14.81 -20.68
C ILE A 48 5.81 -14.02 -20.75
N GLY A 49 5.45 -13.37 -19.64
CA GLY A 49 4.22 -12.59 -19.54
C GLY A 49 2.96 -13.42 -19.25
N ASN A 50 3.07 -14.76 -19.19
CA ASN A 50 1.99 -15.62 -18.71
C ASN A 50 2.10 -15.82 -17.20
N SER A 51 0.95 -15.79 -16.52
CA SER A 51 0.88 -15.87 -15.06
C SER A 51 -0.17 -16.84 -14.55
N VAL A 52 0.00 -17.23 -13.30
CA VAL A 52 -1.02 -17.89 -12.49
C VAL A 52 -1.42 -16.93 -11.38
N ALA A 53 -2.72 -16.71 -11.23
CA ALA A 53 -3.27 -15.86 -10.18
C ALA A 53 -3.63 -16.70 -8.94
N SER A 54 -3.51 -16.10 -7.76
CA SER A 54 -4.11 -16.62 -6.54
C SER A 54 -5.62 -16.46 -6.57
N ASP A 55 -6.30 -17.12 -5.63
CA ASP A 55 -7.65 -16.71 -5.25
C ASP A 55 -7.64 -15.27 -4.73
N THR A 56 -8.80 -14.61 -4.81
CA THR A 56 -8.96 -13.27 -4.26
C THR A 56 -9.04 -13.31 -2.75
N PHE A 57 -8.35 -12.39 -2.08
CA PHE A 57 -8.41 -12.22 -0.63
C PHE A 57 -8.72 -10.78 -0.24
N THR A 58 -9.27 -10.58 0.96
CA THR A 58 -9.72 -9.25 1.41
C THR A 58 -8.78 -8.66 2.46
N ALA A 59 -8.42 -7.39 2.29
CA ALA A 59 -7.69 -6.60 3.28
C ALA A 59 -8.06 -5.12 3.14
N GLY A 60 -8.29 -4.44 4.27
CA GLY A 60 -8.65 -3.01 4.28
C GLY A 60 -9.95 -2.67 3.53
N GLY A 61 -10.89 -3.63 3.42
CA GLY A 61 -12.14 -3.45 2.68
C GLY A 61 -12.05 -3.65 1.16
N TYR A 62 -10.87 -4.00 0.63
CA TYR A 62 -10.64 -4.24 -0.79
C TYR A 62 -10.32 -5.71 -1.07
N SER A 63 -10.62 -6.15 -2.28
CA SER A 63 -10.21 -7.48 -2.77
C SER A 63 -8.91 -7.36 -3.54
N TRP A 64 -8.00 -8.29 -3.29
CA TRP A 64 -6.65 -8.35 -3.83
C TRP A 64 -6.39 -9.73 -4.43
N ALA A 65 -5.44 -9.80 -5.36
CA ALA A 65 -4.92 -11.07 -5.88
C ALA A 65 -3.40 -10.97 -6.10
N ILE A 66 -2.71 -12.09 -5.99
CA ILE A 66 -1.28 -12.23 -6.28
C ILE A 66 -1.13 -12.88 -7.67
N TYR A 67 -0.24 -12.33 -8.50
CA TYR A 67 0.06 -12.86 -9.83
C TYR A 67 1.50 -13.33 -9.91
N PHE A 68 1.69 -14.62 -10.18
CA PHE A 68 3.00 -15.25 -10.30
C PHE A 68 3.34 -15.55 -11.75
N TYR A 69 4.48 -15.03 -12.22
CA TYR A 69 5.01 -15.20 -13.56
C TYR A 69 6.25 -16.12 -13.51
N PRO A 70 6.11 -17.42 -13.83
CA PRO A 70 7.21 -18.39 -13.70
C PRO A 70 8.36 -18.13 -14.67
N ASP A 71 8.11 -17.47 -15.80
CA ASP A 71 9.11 -17.10 -16.81
C ASP A 71 9.37 -15.59 -16.87
N GLY A 72 8.98 -14.86 -15.82
CA GLY A 72 9.07 -13.41 -15.77
C GLY A 72 7.96 -12.71 -16.56
N ASN A 73 7.85 -11.40 -16.39
CA ASN A 73 6.81 -10.57 -16.99
C ASN A 73 7.28 -9.77 -18.22
N ASN A 74 8.59 -9.70 -18.47
CA ASN A 74 9.17 -8.89 -19.53
C ASN A 74 10.17 -9.70 -20.36
N VAL A 75 10.04 -9.60 -21.69
CA VAL A 75 10.86 -10.35 -22.66
C VAL A 75 12.33 -9.94 -22.59
N GLN A 76 12.60 -8.67 -22.25
CA GLN A 76 13.96 -8.14 -22.18
C GLN A 76 14.84 -8.87 -21.15
N ASP A 77 14.21 -9.52 -20.17
CA ASP A 77 14.88 -10.19 -19.07
C ASP A 77 15.17 -11.68 -19.34
N ASN A 78 14.83 -12.16 -20.54
CA ASN A 78 15.15 -13.50 -21.06
C ASN A 78 14.79 -14.65 -20.09
N ALA A 79 13.67 -14.53 -19.36
CA ALA A 79 13.20 -15.51 -18.37
C ALA A 79 14.21 -15.87 -17.26
N THR A 80 15.16 -14.96 -16.96
CA THR A 80 16.23 -15.16 -15.98
C THR A 80 15.71 -15.21 -14.54
N TYR A 81 14.53 -14.63 -14.30
CA TYR A 81 13.91 -14.57 -12.99
C TYR A 81 12.40 -14.86 -13.07
N VAL A 82 11.82 -15.21 -11.93
CA VAL A 82 10.37 -15.22 -11.72
C VAL A 82 9.92 -13.84 -11.27
N SER A 83 8.70 -13.44 -11.63
CA SER A 83 8.13 -12.17 -11.16
C SER A 83 6.86 -12.42 -10.33
N LEU A 84 6.63 -11.56 -9.34
CA LEU A 84 5.47 -11.62 -8.46
C LEU A 84 4.86 -10.22 -8.34
N PHE A 85 3.55 -10.12 -8.53
CA PHE A 85 2.81 -8.87 -8.48
C PHE A 85 1.63 -9.00 -7.52
N ILE A 86 1.22 -7.89 -6.92
CA ILE A 86 -0.07 -7.77 -6.23
C ILE A 86 -0.98 -6.84 -7.03
N GLY A 87 -2.24 -7.22 -7.19
CA GLY A 87 -3.22 -6.44 -7.94
C GLY A 87 -4.51 -6.20 -7.17
N LEU A 88 -5.11 -5.05 -7.44
CA LEU A 88 -6.43 -4.69 -6.93
C LEU A 88 -7.52 -5.43 -7.73
N ALA A 89 -8.22 -6.36 -7.09
CA ALA A 89 -9.25 -7.19 -7.73
C ALA A 89 -10.67 -6.59 -7.62
N SER A 90 -10.93 -5.76 -6.61
CA SER A 90 -12.18 -5.01 -6.47
C SER A 90 -12.14 -3.69 -7.25
N GLU A 91 -13.31 -3.10 -7.48
CA GLU A 91 -13.39 -1.71 -7.91
C GLU A 91 -12.87 -0.77 -6.81
N GLY A 92 -12.23 0.33 -7.21
CA GLY A 92 -11.66 1.31 -6.30
C GLY A 92 -10.80 2.33 -7.04
N THR A 93 -10.80 3.56 -6.54
CA THR A 93 -9.97 4.66 -7.04
C THR A 93 -9.08 5.13 -5.90
N ASP A 94 -7.80 5.35 -6.21
CA ASP A 94 -6.78 5.81 -5.26
C ASP A 94 -6.65 4.98 -3.97
N VAL A 95 -6.77 3.65 -4.10
CA VAL A 95 -6.55 2.72 -3.00
C VAL A 95 -5.07 2.67 -2.66
N ARG A 96 -4.72 3.04 -1.43
CA ARG A 96 -3.34 3.04 -0.94
C ARG A 96 -3.06 1.78 -0.14
N ALA A 97 -1.97 1.08 -0.47
CA ALA A 97 -1.56 -0.10 0.27
C ALA A 97 -0.05 -0.14 0.51
N LEU A 98 0.31 -0.63 1.70
CA LEU A 98 1.63 -1.15 2.01
C LEU A 98 1.55 -2.67 1.92
N PHE A 99 2.53 -3.28 1.28
CA PHE A 99 2.61 -4.72 1.15
C PHE A 99 4.06 -5.17 1.03
N GLU A 100 4.25 -6.43 1.39
CA GLU A 100 5.50 -7.16 1.31
C GLU A 100 5.22 -8.49 0.61
N LEU A 101 6.04 -8.82 -0.39
CA LEU A 101 5.91 -10.07 -1.14
C LEU A 101 7.12 -10.97 -0.87
N LYS A 102 6.84 -12.17 -0.33
CA LYS A 102 7.86 -13.16 0.07
C LYS A 102 7.67 -14.48 -0.68
N LEU A 103 8.78 -15.04 -1.14
CA LEU A 103 8.87 -16.45 -1.49
C LEU A 103 9.41 -17.23 -0.30
N LEU A 104 8.62 -18.18 0.17
CA LEU A 104 8.96 -18.99 1.34
C LEU A 104 9.95 -20.11 0.98
N ASP A 105 10.88 -20.37 1.88
CA ASP A 105 11.91 -21.41 1.75
C ASP A 105 11.36 -22.71 2.31
N GLN A 106 11.08 -23.65 1.42
CA GLN A 106 10.55 -24.95 1.79
C GLN A 106 11.62 -25.90 2.34
N SER A 107 12.90 -25.52 2.33
CA SER A 107 14.00 -26.37 2.84
C SER A 107 14.06 -26.44 4.37
N GLY A 108 13.18 -25.72 5.08
CA GLY A 108 13.15 -25.68 6.55
C GLY A 108 14.28 -24.84 7.17
N LYS A 109 15.05 -24.13 6.34
CA LYS A 109 16.15 -23.25 6.77
C LYS A 109 15.73 -21.79 6.92
N GLU A 110 14.44 -21.50 6.72
CA GLU A 110 13.82 -20.17 6.83
C GLU A 110 14.50 -19.07 5.99
N ARG A 111 15.16 -19.43 4.88
CA ARG A 111 15.84 -18.46 3.99
C ARG A 111 14.86 -17.84 2.99
N HIS A 112 13.84 -17.17 3.52
CA HIS A 112 12.80 -16.52 2.72
C HIS A 112 13.42 -15.43 1.83
N LYS A 113 13.03 -15.41 0.56
CA LYS A 113 13.43 -14.32 -0.35
C LYS A 113 12.33 -13.26 -0.35
N VAL A 114 12.65 -12.09 0.19
CA VAL A 114 11.81 -10.90 0.08
C VAL A 114 12.14 -10.24 -1.24
N TYR A 115 11.15 -10.11 -2.13
CA TYR A 115 11.36 -9.50 -3.43
C TYR A 115 11.13 -8.00 -3.38
N PHE A 116 10.16 -7.56 -2.56
CA PHE A 116 9.84 -6.15 -2.39
C PHE A 116 9.11 -5.88 -1.08
N ASP A 117 9.49 -4.78 -0.45
CA ASP A 117 8.83 -4.22 0.71
C ASP A 117 8.58 -2.72 0.50
N THR A 118 7.30 -2.34 0.46
CA THR A 118 6.91 -0.92 0.36
C THR A 118 6.89 -0.22 1.72
N GLN A 119 7.05 -0.97 2.83
CA GLN A 119 6.99 -0.45 4.19
C GLN A 119 8.17 0.48 4.55
N PHE A 120 9.37 0.28 3.98
CA PHE A 120 10.57 0.94 4.52
C PHE A 120 11.04 2.20 3.77
N ASP A 121 10.95 2.26 2.43
CA ASP A 121 11.64 3.35 1.68
C ASP A 121 10.75 4.19 0.74
N ARG A 122 9.52 3.76 0.39
CA ARG A 122 8.72 4.43 -0.66
C ARG A 122 7.31 4.86 -0.26
N GLY A 123 6.85 4.48 0.93
CA GLY A 123 5.47 4.70 1.36
C GLY A 123 4.48 3.83 0.57
N PRO A 124 3.17 3.99 0.83
CA PRO A 124 2.16 3.15 0.22
C PRO A 124 2.04 3.42 -1.27
N TYR A 125 1.87 2.36 -2.04
CA TYR A 125 1.56 2.44 -3.45
C TYR A 125 0.06 2.74 -3.66
N THR A 126 -0.25 3.54 -4.68
CA THR A 126 -1.63 3.91 -5.03
C THR A 126 -2.11 3.12 -6.25
N PHE A 127 -3.08 2.24 -6.02
CA PHE A 127 -3.87 1.56 -7.04
C PHE A 127 -5.03 2.45 -7.46
N ARG A 128 -5.02 2.88 -8.71
CA ARG A 128 -5.96 3.83 -9.32
C ARG A 128 -7.20 3.18 -9.91
N LYS A 129 -7.15 1.87 -10.18
CA LYS A 129 -8.25 1.11 -10.78
C LYS A 129 -8.14 -0.38 -10.52
N ARG A 130 -9.26 -1.08 -10.68
CA ARG A 130 -9.30 -2.55 -10.74
C ARG A 130 -8.37 -3.08 -11.83
N GLY A 131 -7.70 -4.19 -11.52
CA GLY A 131 -6.75 -4.87 -12.39
C GLY A 131 -5.38 -4.19 -12.48
N GLN A 132 -5.18 -3.04 -11.82
CA GLN A 132 -3.83 -2.50 -11.70
C GLN A 132 -2.98 -3.41 -10.81
N MET A 133 -1.81 -3.74 -11.31
CA MET A 133 -0.79 -4.52 -10.62
C MET A 133 0.39 -3.63 -10.26
N TRP A 134 1.08 -3.99 -9.19
CA TRP A 134 2.35 -3.41 -8.79
C TRP A 134 3.47 -4.43 -8.90
#